data_AF-A0A382FYQ5-F1
#
_entry.id   AF-A0A382FYQ5-F1
#
_cell.length_a   1.000
_cell.length_b   1.000
_cell.length_c   1.000
_cell.angle_alpha   90.00
_cell.angle_beta   90.00
_cell.angle_gamma   90.00
#
_symmetry.space_group_name_H-M   'P 1'
#
loop_
_entity.id
_entity.type
_entity.pdbx_description
1 polymer ?
#
loop_
_entity_poly.entity_id
_entity_poly.type
_entity_poly.pdbx_seq_one_letter_code
_entity_poly.pdbx_strand_id
1 'polypeptide(L)'
;MVINRYIKVAPVSQTIQNKREQFVEKQLDYDSVSNKLSQQGVIVDAAEVHGILCGMLCGGMSLTDQKWLEALSETINQGEAFSDPTQHLLNSLFNQTCQQLLEPEFALN
;
A
#
# COMPACT_ATOMS: atom_id res chain seq x y z
N MET A 1 33.84 5.58 -52.79
CA MET A 1 32.77 6.30 -53.54
C MET A 1 31.52 5.45 -53.37
N VAL A 2 30.44 5.81 -52.68
CA VAL A 2 29.89 7.11 -52.26
C VAL A 2 28.99 6.91 -51.02
N ILE A 3 29.08 7.86 -50.10
CA ILE A 3 28.09 8.29 -49.10
C ILE A 3 26.69 8.57 -49.72
N ASN A 4 25.60 8.07 -49.13
CA ASN A 4 24.33 8.82 -48.94
C ASN A 4 23.30 8.02 -48.10
N ARG A 5 23.07 8.41 -46.83
CA ARG A 5 21.87 9.10 -46.30
C ARG A 5 20.51 8.49 -46.65
N TYR A 6 19.88 7.86 -45.65
CA TYR A 6 18.46 8.03 -45.39
C TYR A 6 18.21 8.19 -43.89
N ILE A 7 17.86 9.42 -43.51
CA ILE A 7 17.14 9.73 -42.28
C ILE A 7 15.78 9.02 -42.41
N LYS A 8 15.52 8.01 -41.57
CA LYS A 8 14.16 7.52 -41.37
C LYS A 8 13.63 8.16 -40.10
N VAL A 9 12.84 9.20 -40.34
CA VAL A 9 11.93 9.88 -39.44
C VAL A 9 11.31 8.92 -38.41
N ALA A 10 11.31 9.33 -37.14
CA ALA A 10 10.69 8.58 -36.06
C ALA A 10 9.17 8.49 -36.27
N PRO A 11 8.57 7.27 -36.32
CA PRO A 11 7.14 7.15 -36.22
C PRO A 11 6.71 7.21 -34.74
N VAL A 12 5.94 8.25 -34.46
CA VAL A 12 5.20 8.57 -33.24
C VAL A 12 4.24 7.43 -32.86
N SER A 13 4.73 6.37 -32.21
CA SER A 13 3.84 5.26 -31.79
C SER A 13 4.19 4.58 -30.47
N GLN A 14 5.28 4.95 -29.80
CA GLN A 14 5.65 4.31 -28.52
C GLN A 14 5.10 5.02 -27.27
N THR A 15 4.36 6.12 -27.41
CA THR A 15 3.92 6.92 -26.24
C THR A 15 2.52 6.54 -25.72
N ILE A 16 1.75 5.69 -26.40
CA ILE A 16 0.31 5.50 -26.10
C ILE A 16 -0.05 4.11 -25.53
N GLN A 17 0.85 3.12 -25.54
CA GLN A 17 0.49 1.75 -25.14
C GLN A 17 0.66 1.46 -23.64
N ASN A 18 1.54 2.16 -22.92
CA ASN A 18 1.79 1.89 -21.49
C ASN A 18 0.79 2.55 -20.52
N LYS A 19 -0.42 2.91 -20.99
CA LYS A 19 -1.40 3.69 -20.20
C LYS A 19 -2.64 2.91 -19.77
N ARG A 20 -2.69 1.57 -19.92
CA ARG A 20 -3.92 0.80 -19.64
C ARG A 20 -3.79 -0.46 -18.78
N GLU A 21 -2.61 -0.80 -18.25
CA GLU A 21 -2.44 -2.02 -17.44
C GLU A 21 -2.02 -1.78 -15.98
N GLN A 22 -2.17 -0.55 -15.46
CA GLN A 22 -1.75 -0.25 -14.08
C GLN A 22 -2.90 0.31 -13.23
N PHE A 23 -4.02 -0.41 -13.23
CA PHE A 23 -5.09 -0.29 -12.23
C PHE A 23 -5.41 -1.65 -11.60
N VAL A 24 -4.43 -2.55 -11.58
CA VAL A 24 -4.42 -3.64 -10.60
C VAL A 24 -4.08 -2.97 -9.28
N GLU A 25 -5.00 -2.98 -8.30
CA GLU A 25 -4.71 -2.57 -6.93
C GLU A 25 -3.45 -3.32 -6.47
N LYS A 26 -2.32 -2.61 -6.45
CA LYS A 26 -1.04 -3.21 -6.11
C LYS A 26 -1.11 -3.58 -4.63
N GLN A 27 -1.25 -4.87 -4.35
CA GLN A 27 -1.07 -5.43 -3.01
C GLN A 27 0.19 -4.82 -2.40
N LEU A 28 0.08 -4.27 -1.18
CA LEU A 28 1.23 -3.66 -0.53
C LEU A 28 2.24 -4.77 -0.24
N ASP A 29 3.46 -4.55 -0.69
CA ASP A 29 4.60 -5.40 -0.40
C ASP A 29 5.11 -5.11 1.01
N TYR A 30 5.21 -6.15 1.86
CA TYR A 30 5.59 -6.01 3.28
C TYR A 30 6.96 -5.37 3.45
N ASP A 31 7.91 -5.67 2.57
CA ASP A 31 9.24 -5.07 2.54
C ASP A 31 9.15 -3.56 2.28
N SER A 32 8.34 -3.17 1.29
CA SER A 32 8.11 -1.78 0.93
C SER A 32 7.42 -0.99 2.05
N VAL A 33 6.47 -1.59 2.76
CA VAL A 33 5.78 -0.97 3.90
C VAL A 33 6.72 -0.82 5.08
N SER A 34 7.47 -1.87 5.44
CA SER A 34 8.43 -1.85 6.55
C SER A 34 9.54 -0.81 6.34
N ASN A 35 10.04 -0.71 5.10
CA ASN A 35 11.03 0.31 4.72
C ASN A 35 10.47 1.73 4.87
N LYS A 36 9.21 1.97 4.49
CA LYS A 36 8.58 3.28 4.63
C LYS A 36 8.32 3.66 6.10
N LEU A 37 7.88 2.72 6.92
CA LEU A 37 7.69 2.93 8.36
C LEU A 37 9.02 3.28 9.03
N SER A 38 10.08 2.52 8.71
CA SER A 38 11.44 2.76 9.20
C SER A 38 11.97 4.15 8.81
N GLN A 39 11.73 4.58 7.56
CA GLN A 39 12.13 5.92 7.09
C GLN A 39 11.41 7.07 7.82
N GLN A 40 10.25 6.79 8.42
CA GLN A 40 9.45 7.76 9.16
C GLN A 40 9.70 7.69 10.67
N GLY A 41 10.67 6.89 11.11
CA GLY A 41 11.03 6.75 12.52
C GLY A 41 10.14 5.79 13.32
N VAL A 42 9.20 5.11 12.65
CA VAL A 42 8.35 4.09 13.26
C VAL A 42 9.10 2.76 13.24
N ILE A 43 9.51 2.27 14.42
CA ILE A 43 10.27 1.02 14.58
C ILE A 43 9.30 -0.17 14.73
N VAL A 44 8.46 -0.39 13.72
CA VAL A 44 7.71 -1.64 13.59
C VAL A 44 7.72 -2.11 12.15
N ASP A 45 7.64 -3.42 11.96
CA ASP A 45 7.53 -4.00 10.63
C ASP A 45 6.06 -4.04 10.14
N ALA A 46 5.89 -4.27 8.85
CA ALA A 46 4.57 -4.34 8.25
C ALA A 46 3.72 -5.52 8.74
N ALA A 47 4.34 -6.62 9.20
CA ALA A 47 3.65 -7.79 9.73
C ALA A 47 3.10 -7.53 11.14
N GLU A 48 3.84 -6.81 11.99
CA GLU A 48 3.38 -6.34 13.29
C GLU A 48 2.18 -5.41 13.12
N VAL A 49 2.28 -4.40 12.23
CA VAL A 49 1.16 -3.48 11.96
C VAL A 49 -0.04 -4.25 11.43
N HIS A 50 0.15 -5.15 10.46
CA HIS A 50 -0.95 -5.94 9.90
C HIS A 50 -1.61 -6.83 10.96
N GLY A 51 -0.83 -7.47 11.83
CA GLY A 51 -1.33 -8.30 12.93
C GLY A 51 -2.15 -7.50 13.95
N ILE A 52 -1.68 -6.30 14.30
CA ILE A 52 -2.40 -5.38 15.19
C ILE A 52 -3.74 -4.97 14.55
N LEU A 53 -3.73 -4.57 13.27
CA LEU A 53 -4.94 -4.19 12.54
C LEU A 53 -5.92 -5.36 12.45
N CYS A 54 -5.43 -6.56 12.12
CA CYS A 54 -6.25 -7.77 12.08
C CYS A 54 -6.88 -8.07 13.45
N GLY A 55 -6.11 -7.95 14.54
CA GLY A 55 -6.60 -8.11 15.90
C GLY A 55 -7.68 -7.08 16.27
N MET A 56 -7.49 -5.81 15.90
CA MET A 56 -8.47 -4.75 16.11
C MET A 56 -9.77 -5.01 15.34
N LEU A 57 -9.66 -5.42 14.07
CA LEU A 57 -10.79 -5.75 13.20
C LEU A 57 -11.58 -6.95 13.73
N CYS A 58 -10.88 -8.04 14.07
CA CYS A 58 -11.50 -9.25 14.65
C CYS A 58 -12.08 -9.00 16.05
N GLY A 59 -11.51 -8.04 16.80
CA GLY A 59 -11.99 -7.60 18.11
C GLY A 59 -13.26 -6.75 18.06
N GLY A 60 -13.79 -6.46 16.87
CA GLY A 60 -15.01 -5.66 16.68
C GLY A 60 -14.79 -4.15 16.78
N MET A 61 -13.56 -3.67 16.55
CA MET A 61 -13.29 -2.22 16.52
C MET A 61 -14.05 -1.56 15.38
N SER A 62 -14.73 -0.44 15.67
CA SER A 62 -15.48 0.31 14.67
C SER A 62 -14.57 0.95 13.62
N LEU A 63 -14.90 0.77 12.34
CA LEU A 63 -14.15 1.32 11.20
C LEU A 63 -14.49 2.78 10.92
N THR A 64 -15.62 3.28 11.42
CA THR A 64 -16.24 4.54 10.95
C THR A 64 -15.58 5.80 11.48
N ASP A 65 -14.80 5.70 12.57
CA ASP A 65 -14.37 6.87 13.34
C ASP A 65 -12.84 7.02 13.43
N GLN A 66 -12.08 6.29 12.61
CA GLN A 66 -10.60 6.24 12.66
C GLN A 66 -10.01 5.92 14.06
N LYS A 67 -10.80 5.37 14.99
CA LYS A 67 -10.33 4.95 16.32
C LYS A 67 -9.22 3.91 16.23
N TRP A 68 -9.17 3.16 15.12
CA TRP A 68 -8.09 2.24 14.81
C TRP A 68 -6.75 2.96 14.60
N LEU A 69 -6.74 4.17 14.05
CA LEU A 69 -5.51 4.94 13.82
C LEU A 69 -4.96 5.49 15.13
N GLU A 70 -5.86 5.98 16.01
CA GLU A 70 -5.52 6.39 17.38
C GLU A 70 -4.96 5.21 18.19
N ALA A 71 -5.68 4.08 18.23
CA ALA A 71 -5.24 2.89 18.95
C ALA A 71 -3.92 2.31 18.38
N LEU A 72 -3.74 2.38 17.06
CA LEU A 72 -2.48 1.99 16.42
C LEU A 72 -1.35 2.92 16.85
N SER A 73 -1.59 4.24 16.87
CA SER A 73 -0.59 5.21 17.32
C SER A 73 -0.16 4.99 18.77
N GLU A 74 -1.09 4.67 19.67
CA GLU A 74 -0.77 4.30 21.06
C GLU A 74 0.09 3.05 21.14
N THR A 75 -0.10 2.11 20.20
CA THR A 75 0.61 0.82 20.18
C THR A 75 2.03 0.94 19.61
N ILE A 76 2.20 1.63 18.48
CA ILE A 76 3.46 1.62 17.70
C ILE A 76 4.17 2.97 17.61
N ASN A 77 3.51 4.05 18.04
CA ASN A 77 4.00 5.42 17.90
C ASN A 77 3.85 6.24 19.20
N GLN A 78 3.76 5.58 20.36
CA GLN A 78 3.69 6.22 21.69
C GLN A 78 2.51 7.21 21.85
N GLY A 79 1.45 7.05 21.06
CA GLY A 79 0.29 7.94 21.03
C GLY A 79 0.50 9.23 20.23
N GLU A 80 1.66 9.40 19.57
CA GLU A 80 1.87 10.53 18.67
C GLU A 80 1.16 10.32 17.33
N ALA A 81 0.66 11.40 16.74
CA ALA A 81 0.06 11.35 15.43
C ALA A 81 1.10 10.98 14.36
N PHE A 82 0.71 10.11 13.44
CA PHE A 82 1.54 9.76 12.29
C PHE A 82 1.64 10.93 11.30
N SER A 83 2.75 11.01 10.56
CA SER A 83 2.86 11.94 9.43
C SER A 83 1.85 11.62 8.33
N ASP A 84 1.39 12.61 7.55
CA ASP A 84 0.47 12.43 6.41
C ASP A 84 0.85 11.26 5.48
N PRO A 85 2.12 11.12 5.01
CA PRO A 85 2.49 9.98 4.14
C PRO A 85 2.36 8.63 4.85
N THR A 86 2.58 8.58 6.16
CA THR A 86 2.45 7.37 6.97
C THR A 86 0.98 7.03 7.18
N GLN A 87 0.13 8.02 7.47
CA GLN A 87 -1.31 7.82 7.57
C GLN A 87 -1.90 7.27 6.26
N HIS A 88 -1.48 7.77 5.11
CA HIS A 88 -1.92 7.23 3.81
C HIS A 88 -1.50 5.78 3.59
N LEU A 89 -0.27 5.43 3.99
CA LEU A 89 0.22 4.05 3.93
C LEU A 89 -0.57 3.13 4.85
N LEU A 90 -0.80 3.54 6.09
CA LEU A 90 -1.55 2.79 7.10
C LEU A 90 -3.02 2.62 6.70
N ASN A 91 -3.66 3.65 6.15
CA ASN A 91 -5.02 3.54 5.60
C ASN A 91 -5.09 2.53 4.45
N SER A 92 -4.08 2.52 3.57
CA SER A 92 -4.02 1.56 2.47
C SER A 92 -3.87 0.12 2.99
N LEU A 93 -3.02 -0.09 3.99
CA LEU A 93 -2.83 -1.38 4.63
C LEU A 93 -4.10 -1.84 5.37
N PHE A 94 -4.76 -0.93 6.09
CA PHE A 94 -6.02 -1.19 6.78
C PHE A 94 -7.12 -1.62 5.82
N ASN A 95 -7.30 -0.90 4.70
CA ASN A 95 -8.28 -1.27 3.68
C ASN A 95 -7.98 -2.63 3.06
N GLN A 96 -6.71 -2.95 2.78
CA GLN A 96 -6.32 -4.27 2.30
C GLN A 96 -6.62 -5.36 3.33
N THR A 97 -6.34 -5.11 4.61
CA THR A 97 -6.65 -6.04 5.71
C THR A 97 -8.15 -6.30 5.81
N CYS A 98 -8.97 -5.25 5.74
CA CYS A 98 -10.42 -5.35 5.71
C CYS A 98 -10.92 -6.18 4.53
N GLN A 99 -10.39 -5.94 3.32
CA GLN A 99 -10.74 -6.71 2.14
C GLN A 99 -10.38 -8.20 2.33
N GLN A 100 -9.16 -8.50 2.77
CA GLN A 100 -8.69 -9.87 2.98
C GLN A 100 -9.51 -10.63 4.06
N LEU A 101 -9.95 -9.94 5.12
CA LEU A 101 -10.79 -10.53 6.17
C LEU A 101 -12.24 -10.73 5.73
N LEU A 102 -12.75 -9.88 4.84
CA LEU A 102 -14.10 -9.97 4.31
C LEU A 102 -14.19 -10.86 3.08
N GLU A 103 -13.07 -11.17 2.43
CA GLU A 103 -13.04 -12.12 1.32
C GLU A 103 -13.47 -13.50 1.82
N PRO A 104 -14.48 -14.12 1.19
CA PRO A 104 -14.95 -15.45 1.53
C PRO A 104 -13.99 -16.56 1.05
N GLU A 105 -12.67 -16.32 1.07
CA GLU A 105 -11.63 -17.21 0.54
C GLU A 105 -11.46 -18.51 1.37
N PHE A 106 -12.18 -18.65 2.49
CA PHE A 106 -12.33 -19.92 3.22
C PHE A 106 -13.59 -20.71 2.82
N ALA A 107 -14.20 -20.41 1.67
CA ALA A 107 -15.13 -21.35 1.04
C ALA A 107 -14.36 -22.63 0.67
N LEU A 108 -14.33 -23.58 1.60
CA LEU A 108 -13.82 -24.94 1.41
C LEU A 108 -14.55 -25.52 0.19
N ASN A 109 -13.84 -25.67 -0.92
CA ASN A 109 -14.30 -26.40 -2.09
C ASN A 109 -13.76 -27.82 -2.08
#